data_AF-A0AAD9QJQ1-F1
#
_entry.id   AF-A0AAD9QJQ1-F1
#
_cell.length_a   1.000
_cell.length_b   1.000
_cell.length_c   1.000
_cell.angle_alpha   90.00
_cell.angle_beta   90.00
_cell.angle_gamma   90.00
#
_symmetry.space_group_name_H-M   'P 1'
#
loop_
_entity.id
_entity.type
_entity.pdbx_description
1 polymer ?
#
loop_
_entity_poly.entity_id
_entity_poly.type
_entity_poly.pdbx_seq_one_letter_code
_entity_poly.pdbx_strand_id
1 'polypeptide(L)'
;MKKLNEPGDTIESIFCEVEHTCTTQETEESDELQDGRSEVEEMGELEEEMDVAGEKLVEDIEKKPVLVDRDSQTLVSALTQETVDVATQTTEFDYLFCSATKTQPFTEDYFKDSDDITRFYTGLPDFHLVTTTFEFVSPYVTRRTKTLSLFQEFVMVLIKLRLNEPNLDLAYSTQDPFITAKLQFFVTQANMLQPYLQKHQTDDPMAVFMAQDLAYIVRSAMSKFVRKDVIDTASSSAKLVNIEPEKEGNLLPPKDVDVGFAVKAITEKLQKDWKVSQLQIRSFFSECRTFLIAATAKILERCPLKYQLVKSLSALDPRHMALQPDDATRKFERLLAKLLECSQFKAYECDGAKRQFDVLLAEVQKNHKEEFEAYTTCQRLDKFFFKVLAEKPHYNVLWKVVKLVLVLSHGQAGIERGFSENKDILSCNMGEDTVKAFRTVYDGVKHMKCEFHDIPVSKELLKSEAKDSEAESNRQKLLSELKECQKKEKRLQSEASALLDKADNLCAEAEKSHKWNLIIEANALRAKGKQKRKEADEAKNEAEVMTKKLKFE
;
A
#
# COMPACT_ATOMS: atom_id res chain seq x y z
N MET A 1 46.45 3.68 32.75
CA MET A 1 45.85 4.54 33.81
C MET A 1 45.77 5.96 33.23
N LYS A 2 44.71 6.78 33.35
CA LYS A 2 43.40 6.69 34.04
C LYS A 2 42.35 7.50 33.21
N LYS A 3 41.08 7.42 33.62
CA LYS A 3 39.85 8.06 33.06
C LYS A 3 39.95 9.61 32.92
N LEU A 4 39.25 10.34 32.04
CA LEU A 4 37.84 10.36 31.57
C LEU A 4 36.85 11.00 32.58
N ASN A 5 36.24 12.14 32.21
CA ASN A 5 34.89 12.60 32.57
C ASN A 5 34.49 13.84 31.71
N GLU A 6 33.22 13.90 31.32
CA GLU A 6 32.54 14.90 30.44
C GLU A 6 31.66 15.83 31.34
N PRO A 7 30.65 16.62 30.84
CA PRO A 7 30.28 17.03 29.47
C PRO A 7 30.01 18.55 29.31
N GLY A 8 29.55 18.97 28.12
CA GLY A 8 29.05 20.33 27.80
C GLY A 8 27.67 20.29 27.10
N ASP A 9 27.01 21.45 27.03
CA ASP A 9 25.57 21.58 26.81
C ASP A 9 25.04 21.33 25.38
N THR A 10 23.73 21.14 25.26
CA THR A 10 22.96 21.09 24.00
C THR A 10 21.91 22.21 23.96
N ILE A 11 21.74 22.84 22.80
CA ILE A 11 20.71 23.87 22.55
C ILE A 11 19.74 23.36 21.47
N GLU A 12 18.44 23.43 21.77
CA GLU A 12 17.35 23.24 20.83
C GLU A 12 17.16 24.49 19.95
N SER A 13 16.89 24.32 18.65
CA SER A 13 15.93 25.11 17.83
C SER A 13 16.19 24.95 16.32
N ILE A 14 15.26 25.50 15.52
CA ILE A 14 15.27 25.57 14.05
C ILE A 14 14.88 24.25 13.35
N PHE A 15 13.56 24.01 13.22
CA PHE A 15 12.87 23.92 11.91
C PHE A 15 11.36 23.69 12.12
N CYS A 16 10.58 24.78 12.04
CA CYS A 16 9.13 24.79 11.81
C CYS A 16 8.77 26.13 11.14
N GLU A 17 7.58 26.19 10.50
CA GLU A 17 7.10 27.26 9.60
C GLU A 17 7.83 27.25 8.23
N VAL A 18 7.17 27.39 7.08
CA VAL A 18 5.82 27.94 6.79
C VAL A 18 5.04 27.04 5.82
N GLU A 19 3.73 26.87 6.05
CA GLU A 19 2.75 26.50 5.02
C GLU A 19 1.64 27.57 4.92
N HIS A 20 1.03 27.67 3.74
CA HIS A 20 -0.12 28.49 3.35
C HIS A 20 0.08 30.02 3.21
N THR A 21 -0.06 30.50 1.98
CA THR A 21 -1.33 31.09 1.49
C THR A 21 -1.26 31.32 -0.02
N CYS A 22 -2.33 31.00 -0.77
CA CYS A 22 -2.80 31.87 -1.84
C CYS A 22 -4.25 31.53 -2.22
N THR A 23 -5.11 32.54 -2.22
CA THR A 23 -6.50 32.49 -2.71
C THR A 23 -6.55 33.22 -4.04
N THR A 24 -7.42 32.77 -4.94
CA THR A 24 -7.70 33.42 -6.24
C THR A 24 -8.46 34.73 -6.08
N GLN A 25 -8.03 35.80 -6.76
CA GLN A 25 -8.90 36.73 -7.49
C GLN A 25 -8.11 37.62 -8.46
N GLU A 26 -8.82 38.36 -9.31
CA GLU A 26 -8.38 38.77 -10.65
C GLU A 26 -7.98 40.26 -10.77
N THR A 27 -7.60 40.64 -12.01
CA THR A 27 -7.73 41.95 -12.69
C THR A 27 -6.72 43.10 -12.52
N GLU A 28 -6.32 43.59 -13.71
CA GLU A 28 -6.06 44.98 -14.17
C GLU A 28 -4.63 45.60 -14.21
N GLU A 29 -4.24 45.92 -15.47
CA GLU A 29 -3.39 47.01 -16.03
C GLU A 29 -1.96 47.26 -15.48
N SER A 30 -0.91 47.46 -16.28
CA SER A 30 -0.80 48.38 -17.43
C SER A 30 0.45 48.16 -18.33
N ASP A 31 0.33 48.46 -19.62
CA ASP A 31 1.32 48.92 -20.64
C ASP A 31 2.84 48.61 -20.55
N GLU A 32 3.41 48.07 -21.65
CA GLU A 32 4.19 48.88 -22.63
C GLU A 32 4.60 48.09 -23.91
N LEU A 33 4.07 48.53 -25.06
CA LEU A 33 4.68 48.67 -26.41
C LEU A 33 5.79 47.69 -26.90
N GLN A 34 5.52 46.95 -27.98
CA GLN A 34 6.18 47.20 -29.28
C GLN A 34 5.47 46.57 -30.51
N ASP A 35 5.72 47.18 -31.68
CA ASP A 35 5.00 47.11 -32.97
C ASP A 35 5.52 45.99 -33.92
N GLY A 36 4.70 45.54 -34.90
CA GLY A 36 5.22 44.70 -36.01
C GLY A 36 4.27 43.82 -36.87
N ARG A 37 3.37 44.42 -37.67
CA ARG A 37 2.82 43.90 -38.97
C ARG A 37 1.91 42.65 -39.08
N SER A 38 0.61 42.95 -39.25
CA SER A 38 -0.35 42.55 -40.33
C SER A 38 -0.15 41.31 -41.24
N GLU A 39 -1.20 40.47 -41.34
CA GLU A 39 -2.03 40.15 -42.54
C GLU A 39 -3.28 39.33 -42.07
N VAL A 40 -4.51 39.88 -42.00
CA VAL A 40 -5.70 39.69 -42.90
C VAL A 40 -5.76 38.30 -43.61
N GLU A 41 -6.88 37.57 -43.79
CA GLU A 41 -8.35 37.77 -43.69
C GLU A 41 -8.97 36.61 -42.84
N GLU A 42 -10.28 36.47 -42.51
CA GLU A 42 -11.55 37.12 -42.90
C GLU A 42 -12.54 37.15 -41.68
N MET A 43 -13.87 37.08 -41.86
CA MET A 43 -14.93 37.01 -40.81
C MET A 43 -15.94 35.86 -41.04
N GLY A 44 -16.71 35.53 -40.01
CA GLY A 44 -17.84 34.59 -40.08
C GLY A 44 -18.75 34.64 -38.85
N GLU A 45 -19.41 35.79 -38.64
CA GLU A 45 -20.44 35.98 -37.62
C GLU A 45 -21.70 35.15 -37.92
N LEU A 46 -22.46 34.77 -36.88
CA LEU A 46 -23.92 34.86 -36.87
C LEU A 46 -24.43 34.81 -35.41
N GLU A 47 -25.51 35.55 -35.14
CA GLU A 47 -25.83 36.11 -33.82
C GLU A 47 -26.72 35.22 -32.93
N GLU A 48 -26.59 35.36 -31.61
CA GLU A 48 -27.57 34.87 -30.63
C GLU A 48 -28.60 35.96 -30.31
N GLU A 49 -29.90 35.68 -30.46
CA GLU A 49 -30.95 36.50 -29.84
C GLU A 49 -31.19 36.04 -28.39
N MET A 50 -31.09 36.98 -27.45
CA MET A 50 -31.58 36.82 -26.07
C MET A 50 -33.09 37.11 -26.00
N ASP A 51 -33.83 36.34 -25.19
CA ASP A 51 -35.00 36.88 -24.49
C ASP A 51 -35.13 36.29 -23.06
N VAL A 52 -35.89 36.97 -22.20
CA VAL A 52 -35.59 37.12 -20.77
C VAL A 52 -36.71 36.61 -19.84
N ALA A 53 -36.28 35.84 -18.82
CA ALA A 53 -36.90 35.63 -17.50
C ALA A 53 -38.29 34.96 -17.35
N GLY A 54 -38.42 34.15 -16.27
CA GLY A 54 -39.70 34.01 -15.56
C GLY A 54 -39.95 32.67 -14.84
N GLU A 55 -39.58 32.59 -13.55
CA GLU A 55 -40.31 31.88 -12.46
C GLU A 55 -40.59 30.33 -12.55
N LYS A 56 -40.63 29.51 -11.48
CA LYS A 56 -40.14 29.53 -10.08
C LYS A 56 -40.47 28.14 -9.43
N LEU A 57 -39.85 27.83 -8.29
CA LEU A 57 -40.26 26.80 -7.27
C LEU A 57 -40.22 25.30 -7.66
N VAL A 58 -39.43 24.52 -6.91
CA VAL A 58 -39.91 23.46 -5.96
C VAL A 58 -38.95 23.43 -4.76
N GLU A 59 -39.42 22.99 -3.59
CA GLU A 59 -38.75 23.05 -2.28
C GLU A 59 -37.74 21.91 -2.03
N ASP A 60 -36.57 22.23 -1.47
CA ASP A 60 -35.60 21.24 -0.98
C ASP A 60 -35.91 20.80 0.47
N ILE A 61 -36.37 19.56 0.63
CA ILE A 61 -36.47 18.88 1.94
C ILE A 61 -35.82 17.50 1.85
N GLU A 62 -34.57 17.39 2.30
CA GLU A 62 -34.10 16.32 3.20
C GLU A 62 -32.61 16.52 3.56
N LYS A 63 -32.33 17.00 4.78
CA LYS A 63 -31.01 16.83 5.40
C LYS A 63 -30.95 15.45 6.07
N LYS A 64 -30.08 14.55 5.59
CA LYS A 64 -29.65 13.35 6.33
C LYS A 64 -28.20 13.50 6.83
N PRO A 65 -27.85 12.86 7.96
CA PRO A 65 -26.75 13.33 8.81
C PRO A 65 -25.36 12.93 8.33
N VAL A 66 -24.39 13.82 8.57
CA VAL A 66 -22.96 13.54 8.41
C VAL A 66 -22.49 12.62 9.54
N LEU A 67 -22.05 11.41 9.19
CA LEU A 67 -21.22 10.58 10.08
C LEU A 67 -19.75 10.77 9.71
N VAL A 68 -18.99 11.32 10.65
CA VAL A 68 -17.53 11.48 10.52
C VAL A 68 -16.87 10.24 11.08
N ASP A 69 -16.36 9.38 10.21
CA ASP A 69 -15.34 8.41 10.65
C ASP A 69 -13.99 9.12 10.81
N ARG A 70 -13.28 8.75 11.88
CA ARG A 70 -12.02 9.36 12.29
C ARG A 70 -11.20 8.30 13.02
N ASP A 71 -10.58 7.41 12.25
CA ASP A 71 -9.16 7.07 12.33
C ASP A 71 -8.79 5.99 11.28
N SER A 72 -8.66 6.38 10.01
CA SER A 72 -8.00 5.58 8.97
C SER A 72 -7.38 6.46 7.89
N GLN A 73 -6.07 6.67 7.96
CA GLN A 73 -5.32 7.42 6.95
C GLN A 73 -5.09 6.55 5.70
N THR A 74 -6.09 6.50 4.83
CA THR A 74 -5.92 6.13 3.41
C THR A 74 -6.78 7.06 2.57
N LEU A 75 -6.15 7.86 1.71
CA LEU A 75 -6.87 8.67 0.72
C LEU A 75 -7.42 7.75 -0.36
N VAL A 76 -8.66 7.29 -0.18
CA VAL A 76 -9.47 6.79 -1.30
C VAL A 76 -10.03 8.03 -2.00
N SER A 77 -9.48 8.34 -3.18
CA SER A 77 -10.07 9.36 -4.05
C SER A 77 -11.49 8.93 -4.41
N ALA A 78 -12.45 9.84 -4.29
CA ALA A 78 -13.85 9.54 -4.55
C ALA A 78 -14.07 9.25 -6.04
N LEU A 79 -14.18 7.96 -6.36
CA LEU A 79 -14.85 7.47 -7.56
C LEU A 79 -16.00 6.56 -7.10
N THR A 80 -17.20 6.94 -7.53
CA THR A 80 -18.48 6.22 -7.47
C THR A 80 -18.42 4.81 -6.87
N GLN A 81 -18.91 4.68 -5.64
CA GLN A 81 -19.07 3.41 -4.95
C GLN A 81 -20.27 2.66 -5.54
N GLU A 82 -20.09 2.00 -6.68
CA GLU A 82 -21.03 1.00 -7.16
C GLU A 82 -21.09 -0.19 -6.19
N THR A 83 -22.30 -0.71 -5.98
CA THR A 83 -22.53 -1.88 -5.14
C THR A 83 -21.87 -3.11 -5.77
N VAL A 84 -20.82 -3.62 -5.14
CA VAL A 84 -20.12 -4.82 -5.60
C VAL A 84 -20.98 -6.06 -5.34
N ASP A 85 -21.83 -6.39 -6.31
CA ASP A 85 -22.39 -7.73 -6.43
C ASP A 85 -21.28 -8.75 -6.68
N VAL A 86 -21.50 -9.99 -6.25
CA VAL A 86 -20.52 -11.07 -6.41
C VAL A 86 -20.40 -11.43 -7.89
N ALA A 87 -19.36 -10.87 -8.53
CA ALA A 87 -19.04 -11.06 -9.94
C ALA A 87 -19.13 -12.53 -10.38
N THR A 88 -19.99 -12.79 -11.36
CA THR A 88 -19.97 -14.05 -12.11
C THR A 88 -18.92 -13.94 -13.22
N GLN A 89 -18.42 -15.07 -13.75
CA GLN A 89 -17.36 -15.10 -14.79
C GLN A 89 -17.72 -14.42 -16.13
N THR A 90 -18.86 -13.73 -16.21
CA THR A 90 -19.33 -12.94 -17.35
C THR A 90 -19.20 -11.43 -17.13
N THR A 91 -19.23 -10.92 -15.90
CA THR A 91 -19.11 -9.47 -15.62
C THR A 91 -17.68 -8.93 -15.81
N GLU A 92 -16.68 -9.82 -15.89
CA GLU A 92 -15.28 -9.49 -16.23
C GLU A 92 -15.13 -8.90 -17.65
N PHE A 93 -16.18 -8.98 -18.47
CA PHE A 93 -16.20 -8.55 -19.88
C PHE A 93 -17.18 -7.43 -20.17
N ASP A 94 -17.78 -6.77 -19.17
CA ASP A 94 -18.79 -5.72 -19.40
C ASP A 94 -18.24 -4.56 -20.26
N TYR A 95 -16.92 -4.30 -20.20
CA TYR A 95 -16.23 -3.34 -21.07
C TYR A 95 -16.33 -3.65 -22.58
N LEU A 96 -16.48 -4.93 -22.97
CA LEU A 96 -16.63 -5.34 -24.37
C LEU A 96 -17.97 -4.88 -25.00
N PHE A 97 -18.94 -4.50 -24.18
CA PHE A 97 -20.29 -4.13 -24.62
C PHE A 97 -20.55 -2.61 -24.52
N CYS A 98 -19.58 -1.82 -24.06
CA CYS A 98 -19.69 -0.38 -23.83
C CYS A 98 -19.15 0.50 -24.98
N SER A 99 -18.94 -0.03 -26.19
CA SER A 99 -18.43 0.74 -27.33
C SER A 99 -19.51 1.52 -28.07
N ALA A 100 -19.18 2.74 -28.50
CA ALA A 100 -20.08 3.63 -29.26
C ALA A 100 -20.14 3.29 -30.76
N THR A 101 -20.30 2.01 -31.11
CA THR A 101 -20.45 1.55 -32.50
C THR A 101 -21.92 1.49 -32.94
N LYS A 102 -22.19 1.71 -34.24
CA LYS A 102 -23.57 1.72 -34.79
C LYS A 102 -24.30 0.37 -34.70
N THR A 103 -23.56 -0.72 -34.53
CA THR A 103 -24.05 -2.08 -34.26
C THR A 103 -23.54 -2.53 -32.89
N GLN A 104 -24.37 -3.29 -32.15
CA GLN A 104 -23.93 -3.91 -30.90
C GLN A 104 -22.88 -5.00 -31.20
N PRO A 105 -21.76 -5.03 -30.47
CA PRO A 105 -20.71 -6.03 -30.68
C PRO A 105 -21.20 -7.45 -30.37
N PHE A 106 -20.60 -8.43 -31.05
CA PHE A 106 -20.85 -9.87 -30.90
C PHE A 106 -22.30 -10.32 -31.18
N THR A 107 -23.08 -9.50 -31.88
CA THR A 107 -24.38 -9.88 -32.44
C THR A 107 -24.23 -10.68 -33.73
N GLU A 108 -25.29 -11.33 -34.21
CA GLU A 108 -25.29 -12.04 -35.49
C GLU A 108 -24.88 -11.11 -36.65
N ASP A 109 -25.46 -9.91 -36.71
CA ASP A 109 -25.13 -8.90 -37.72
C ASP A 109 -23.70 -8.34 -37.59
N TYR A 110 -23.03 -8.46 -36.44
CA TYR A 110 -21.61 -8.07 -36.29
C TYR A 110 -20.65 -9.00 -37.05
N PHE A 111 -21.03 -10.27 -37.23
CA PHE A 111 -20.20 -11.29 -37.88
C PHE A 111 -20.56 -11.53 -39.35
N LYS A 112 -21.83 -11.34 -39.68
CA LYS A 112 -22.48 -11.69 -40.96
C LYS A 112 -21.78 -11.17 -42.21
N ASP A 113 -21.20 -9.98 -42.13
CA ASP A 113 -20.57 -9.30 -43.28
C ASP A 113 -19.02 -9.40 -43.28
N SER A 114 -18.42 -10.20 -42.39
CA SER A 114 -16.96 -10.37 -42.33
C SER A 114 -16.51 -11.75 -41.82
N ASP A 115 -16.04 -12.57 -42.76
CA ASP A 115 -15.38 -13.85 -42.45
C ASP A 115 -14.05 -13.67 -41.71
N ASP A 116 -13.34 -12.55 -41.91
CA ASP A 116 -12.12 -12.25 -41.15
C ASP A 116 -12.42 -11.97 -39.67
N ILE A 117 -13.45 -11.15 -39.37
CA ILE A 117 -13.94 -10.94 -37.98
C ILE A 117 -14.43 -12.26 -37.39
N THR A 118 -15.17 -13.05 -38.17
CA THR A 118 -15.65 -14.37 -37.73
C THR A 118 -14.51 -15.30 -37.35
N ARG A 119 -13.53 -15.48 -38.24
CA ARG A 119 -12.37 -16.35 -38.03
C ARG A 119 -11.45 -15.83 -36.94
N PHE A 120 -11.41 -14.52 -36.72
CA PHE A 120 -10.70 -13.90 -35.62
C PHE A 120 -11.30 -14.31 -34.27
N TYR A 121 -12.52 -13.90 -33.95
CA TYR A 121 -13.11 -14.15 -32.62
C TYR A 121 -13.49 -15.61 -32.37
N THR A 122 -14.07 -16.29 -33.35
CA THR A 122 -14.68 -17.62 -33.13
C THR A 122 -13.73 -18.79 -33.45
N GLY A 123 -12.79 -18.58 -34.38
CA GLY A 123 -11.94 -19.64 -34.95
C GLY A 123 -12.62 -20.53 -35.98
N LEU A 124 -13.89 -20.28 -36.28
CA LEU A 124 -14.59 -20.93 -37.37
C LEU A 124 -14.31 -20.14 -38.68
N PRO A 125 -14.19 -20.81 -39.84
CA PRO A 125 -13.78 -20.18 -41.09
C PRO A 125 -14.64 -19.00 -41.57
N ASP A 126 -15.95 -19.07 -41.32
CA ASP A 126 -16.97 -18.18 -41.88
C ASP A 126 -18.20 -18.10 -40.95
N PHE A 127 -19.07 -17.11 -41.17
CA PHE A 127 -20.27 -16.90 -40.34
C PHE A 127 -21.29 -18.04 -40.47
N HIS A 128 -21.30 -18.76 -41.59
CA HIS A 128 -22.22 -19.88 -41.79
C HIS A 128 -21.89 -21.05 -40.85
N LEU A 129 -20.61 -21.36 -40.65
CA LEU A 129 -20.14 -22.36 -39.69
C LEU A 129 -20.39 -21.95 -38.23
N VAL A 130 -20.27 -20.65 -37.88
CA VAL A 130 -20.69 -20.14 -36.57
C VAL A 130 -22.17 -20.38 -36.33
N THR A 131 -23.01 -19.96 -37.28
CA THR A 131 -24.47 -20.07 -37.18
C THR A 131 -24.92 -21.53 -37.13
N THR A 132 -24.36 -22.40 -37.98
CA THR A 132 -24.65 -23.85 -37.97
C THR A 132 -24.27 -24.50 -36.64
N THR A 133 -23.13 -24.11 -36.06
CA THR A 133 -22.70 -24.62 -34.75
C THR A 133 -23.61 -24.09 -33.63
N PHE A 134 -24.03 -22.83 -33.71
CA PHE A 134 -24.97 -22.23 -32.77
C PHE A 134 -26.34 -22.91 -32.80
N GLU A 135 -26.91 -23.15 -33.99
CA GLU A 135 -28.18 -23.87 -34.17
C GLU A 135 -28.10 -25.30 -33.64
N PHE A 136 -26.97 -25.98 -33.80
CA PHE A 136 -26.76 -27.33 -33.27
C PHE A 136 -26.64 -27.36 -31.74
N VAL A 137 -25.94 -26.39 -31.14
CA VAL A 137 -25.64 -26.39 -29.69
C VAL A 137 -26.73 -25.75 -28.85
N SER A 138 -27.36 -24.67 -29.33
CA SER A 138 -28.33 -23.85 -28.57
C SER A 138 -29.50 -24.61 -27.94
N PRO A 139 -30.09 -25.69 -28.53
CA PRO A 139 -31.18 -26.44 -27.89
C PRO A 139 -30.77 -27.17 -26.61
N TYR A 140 -29.47 -27.40 -26.41
CA TYR A 140 -28.92 -28.16 -25.29
C TYR A 140 -28.34 -27.26 -24.17
N VAL A 141 -28.32 -25.94 -24.35
CA VAL A 141 -27.73 -24.98 -23.40
C VAL A 141 -28.76 -24.46 -22.41
N THR A 142 -28.52 -24.65 -21.12
CA THR A 142 -29.37 -24.14 -20.04
C THR A 142 -28.87 -22.79 -19.53
N ARG A 143 -29.63 -21.71 -19.76
CA ARG A 143 -29.24 -20.34 -19.39
C ARG A 143 -29.42 -20.07 -17.89
N ARG A 144 -28.46 -19.37 -17.28
CA ARG A 144 -28.52 -18.90 -15.87
C ARG A 144 -28.81 -17.41 -15.73
N THR A 145 -28.44 -16.61 -16.73
CA THR A 145 -28.53 -15.14 -16.76
C THR A 145 -29.31 -14.68 -17.99
N LYS A 146 -29.86 -13.47 -17.95
CA LYS A 146 -30.63 -12.85 -19.07
C LYS A 146 -29.98 -11.60 -19.66
N THR A 147 -28.79 -11.23 -19.20
CA THR A 147 -28.12 -9.97 -19.54
C THR A 147 -27.62 -9.90 -20.99
N LEU A 148 -27.20 -11.04 -21.55
CA LEU A 148 -26.74 -11.18 -22.94
C LEU A 148 -27.77 -11.97 -23.79
N SER A 149 -27.59 -12.01 -25.11
CA SER A 149 -28.28 -12.98 -25.97
C SER A 149 -27.66 -14.38 -25.86
N LEU A 150 -28.39 -15.43 -26.24
CA LEU A 150 -27.84 -16.80 -26.26
C LEU A 150 -26.71 -16.94 -27.29
N PHE A 151 -26.77 -16.18 -28.40
CA PHE A 151 -25.71 -16.11 -29.40
C PHE A 151 -24.46 -15.42 -28.84
N GLN A 152 -24.61 -14.32 -28.11
CA GLN A 152 -23.49 -13.65 -27.42
C GLN A 152 -22.85 -14.56 -26.36
N GLU A 153 -23.66 -15.27 -25.56
CA GLU A 153 -23.15 -16.28 -24.61
C GLU A 153 -22.33 -17.38 -25.32
N PHE A 154 -22.80 -17.86 -26.49
CA PHE A 154 -22.09 -18.85 -27.31
C PHE A 154 -20.78 -18.31 -27.89
N VAL A 155 -20.78 -17.11 -28.49
CA VAL A 155 -19.56 -16.45 -29.02
C VAL A 155 -18.54 -16.22 -27.90
N MET A 156 -18.97 -15.79 -26.72
CA MET A 156 -18.09 -15.62 -25.55
C MET A 156 -17.44 -16.94 -25.10
N VAL A 157 -18.12 -18.08 -25.25
CA VAL A 157 -17.51 -19.41 -25.00
C VAL A 157 -16.44 -19.73 -26.04
N LEU A 158 -16.68 -19.45 -27.33
CA LEU A 158 -15.67 -19.66 -28.38
C LEU A 158 -14.43 -18.78 -28.17
N ILE A 159 -14.61 -17.49 -27.82
CA ILE A 159 -13.53 -16.57 -27.47
C ILE A 159 -12.75 -17.12 -26.26
N LYS A 160 -13.43 -17.58 -25.20
CA LYS A 160 -12.76 -18.16 -24.00
C LYS A 160 -11.99 -19.44 -24.27
N LEU A 161 -12.41 -20.26 -25.24
CA LEU A 161 -11.66 -21.45 -25.65
C LEU A 161 -10.38 -21.11 -26.40
N ARG A 162 -10.30 -19.91 -27.00
CA ARG A 162 -9.10 -19.41 -27.67
C ARG A 162 -8.23 -18.58 -26.72
N LEU A 163 -7.23 -19.25 -26.16
CA LEU A 163 -6.12 -18.58 -25.49
C LEU A 163 -5.57 -17.46 -26.40
N ASN A 164 -5.42 -16.26 -25.83
CA ASN A 164 -4.95 -15.00 -26.43
C ASN A 164 -5.94 -14.11 -27.22
N GLU A 165 -7.20 -14.49 -27.48
CA GLU A 165 -8.13 -13.60 -28.22
C GLU A 165 -8.45 -12.27 -27.54
N PRO A 166 -8.69 -12.16 -26.22
CA PRO A 166 -8.98 -10.86 -25.59
C PRO A 166 -7.86 -9.82 -25.77
N ASN A 167 -6.61 -10.27 -25.90
CA ASN A 167 -5.45 -9.41 -26.16
C ASN A 167 -5.39 -8.92 -27.61
N LEU A 168 -5.90 -9.72 -28.56
CA LEU A 168 -6.00 -9.41 -29.97
C LEU A 168 -7.23 -8.50 -30.23
N ASP A 169 -8.35 -8.76 -29.57
CA ASP A 169 -9.53 -7.90 -29.60
C ASP A 169 -9.24 -6.50 -29.06
N LEU A 170 -8.55 -6.42 -27.90
CA LEU A 170 -8.07 -5.15 -27.37
C LEU A 170 -7.16 -4.43 -28.38
N ALA A 171 -6.41 -5.15 -29.21
CA ALA A 171 -5.61 -4.56 -30.29
C ALA A 171 -6.46 -3.97 -31.42
N TYR A 172 -7.48 -4.73 -31.85
CA TYR A 172 -8.38 -4.36 -32.93
C TYR A 172 -9.26 -3.16 -32.56
N SER A 173 -9.82 -3.18 -31.35
CA SER A 173 -10.69 -2.13 -30.81
C SER A 173 -9.97 -0.83 -30.44
N THR A 174 -8.74 -0.90 -29.89
CA THR A 174 -7.97 0.32 -29.54
C THR A 174 -7.26 0.98 -30.73
N GLN A 175 -7.11 0.26 -31.85
CA GLN A 175 -6.30 0.68 -33.01
C GLN A 175 -4.83 1.00 -32.68
N ASP A 176 -4.33 0.62 -31.49
CA ASP A 176 -2.96 0.90 -31.05
C ASP A 176 -1.98 -0.14 -31.65
N PRO A 177 -1.06 0.25 -32.54
CA PRO A 177 -0.10 -0.69 -33.12
C PRO A 177 0.88 -1.29 -32.09
N PHE A 178 1.05 -0.67 -30.92
CA PHE A 178 1.95 -1.14 -29.86
C PHE A 178 1.28 -2.02 -28.80
N ILE A 179 -0.03 -2.22 -28.82
CA ILE A 179 -0.77 -2.99 -27.81
C ILE A 179 -0.16 -4.38 -27.47
N THR A 180 0.24 -5.18 -28.47
CA THR A 180 0.90 -6.47 -28.24
C THR A 180 2.28 -6.28 -27.58
N ALA A 181 2.99 -5.21 -27.92
CA ALA A 181 4.25 -4.84 -27.30
C ALA A 181 4.05 -4.35 -25.85
N LYS A 182 2.98 -3.60 -25.57
CA LYS A 182 2.56 -3.17 -24.21
C LYS A 182 2.24 -4.38 -23.33
N LEU A 183 1.41 -5.31 -23.81
CA LEU A 183 1.09 -6.55 -23.09
C LEU A 183 2.34 -7.40 -22.82
N GLN A 184 3.21 -7.56 -23.81
CA GLN A 184 4.46 -8.31 -23.65
C GLN A 184 5.45 -7.62 -22.70
N PHE A 185 5.44 -6.29 -22.66
CA PHE A 185 6.18 -5.50 -21.67
C PHE A 185 5.63 -5.73 -20.26
N PHE A 186 4.31 -5.71 -20.05
CA PHE A 186 3.68 -6.06 -18.78
C PHE A 186 4.05 -7.47 -18.30
N VAL A 187 3.99 -8.48 -19.18
CA VAL A 187 4.43 -9.86 -18.87
C VAL A 187 5.91 -9.87 -18.41
N THR A 188 6.76 -9.06 -19.03
CA THR A 188 8.18 -8.93 -18.67
C THR A 188 8.39 -8.28 -17.28
N GLN A 189 7.46 -7.45 -16.81
CA GLN A 189 7.49 -6.90 -15.44
C GLN A 189 6.87 -7.87 -14.43
N ALA A 190 5.75 -8.53 -14.78
CA ALA A 190 5.10 -9.54 -13.95
C ALA A 190 6.06 -10.71 -13.63
N ASN A 191 6.75 -11.24 -14.64
CA ASN A 191 7.74 -12.32 -14.47
C ASN A 191 8.94 -11.94 -13.59
N MET A 192 9.22 -10.65 -13.39
CA MET A 192 10.27 -10.16 -12.48
C MET A 192 9.79 -10.10 -11.03
N LEU A 193 8.51 -9.77 -10.80
CA LEU A 193 7.91 -9.68 -9.46
C LEU A 193 7.39 -11.01 -8.94
N GLN A 194 6.84 -11.86 -9.82
CA GLN A 194 6.18 -13.12 -9.47
C GLN A 194 7.04 -14.08 -8.61
N PRO A 195 8.35 -14.29 -8.86
CA PRO A 195 9.15 -15.21 -8.05
C PRO A 195 9.26 -14.78 -6.57
N TYR A 196 9.27 -13.47 -6.30
CA TYR A 196 9.26 -12.97 -4.93
C TYR A 196 7.91 -13.17 -4.26
N LEU A 197 6.83 -12.80 -4.96
CA LEU A 197 5.47 -12.95 -4.45
C LEU A 197 5.20 -14.42 -4.10
N GLN A 198 5.54 -15.35 -4.99
CA GLN A 198 5.42 -16.79 -4.74
C GLN A 198 6.28 -17.28 -3.57
N LYS A 199 7.54 -16.81 -3.46
CA LYS A 199 8.46 -17.23 -2.38
C LYS A 199 7.99 -16.79 -0.99
N HIS A 200 7.39 -15.59 -0.86
CA HIS A 200 6.93 -15.04 0.41
C HIS A 200 5.44 -15.28 0.69
N GLN A 201 4.72 -15.94 -0.23
CA GLN A 201 3.34 -16.40 -0.03
C GLN A 201 3.33 -17.79 0.64
N THR A 202 3.83 -17.87 1.88
CA THR A 202 4.01 -19.13 2.61
C THR A 202 3.80 -18.95 4.13
N ASP A 203 3.66 -20.09 4.82
CA ASP A 203 3.58 -20.21 6.28
C ASP A 203 4.95 -20.48 6.92
N ASP A 204 5.97 -20.66 6.10
CA ASP A 204 7.34 -20.86 6.53
C ASP A 204 7.97 -19.50 6.88
N PRO A 205 8.81 -19.40 7.93
CA PRO A 205 9.24 -18.10 8.44
C PRO A 205 10.31 -17.44 7.56
N MET A 206 9.89 -16.71 6.52
CA MET A 206 10.77 -16.12 5.50
C MET A 206 11.33 -14.72 5.82
N ALA A 207 10.96 -14.12 6.96
CA ALA A 207 11.32 -12.75 7.34
C ALA A 207 12.84 -12.46 7.27
N VAL A 208 13.69 -13.45 7.56
CA VAL A 208 15.16 -13.30 7.52
C VAL A 208 15.72 -13.12 6.11
N PHE A 209 15.04 -13.64 5.09
CA PHE A 209 15.47 -13.59 3.68
C PHE A 209 14.96 -12.33 2.95
N MET A 210 13.88 -11.73 3.45
CA MET A 210 13.21 -10.56 2.85
C MET A 210 14.18 -9.44 2.45
N ALA A 211 15.17 -9.13 3.30
CA ALA A 211 16.11 -8.05 3.04
C ALA A 211 17.02 -8.29 1.82
N GLN A 212 17.37 -9.55 1.54
CA GLN A 212 18.17 -9.92 0.36
C GLN A 212 17.28 -9.96 -0.88
N ASP A 213 16.10 -10.58 -0.77
CA ASP A 213 15.17 -10.76 -1.89
C ASP A 213 14.62 -9.42 -2.40
N LEU A 214 14.19 -8.51 -1.51
CA LEU A 214 13.76 -7.16 -1.89
C LEU A 214 14.89 -6.36 -2.56
N ALA A 215 16.13 -6.48 -2.06
CA ALA A 215 17.26 -5.78 -2.64
C ALA A 215 17.63 -6.31 -4.04
N TYR A 216 17.34 -7.58 -4.32
CA TYR A 216 17.45 -8.15 -5.66
C TYR A 216 16.39 -7.56 -6.61
N ILE A 217 15.12 -7.51 -6.20
CA ILE A 217 14.01 -6.96 -7.00
C ILE A 217 14.23 -5.49 -7.32
N VAL A 218 14.56 -4.68 -6.32
CA VAL A 218 14.78 -3.23 -6.51
C VAL A 218 15.95 -3.00 -7.47
N ARG A 219 17.04 -3.76 -7.36
CA ARG A 219 18.14 -3.70 -8.35
C ARG A 219 17.71 -4.16 -9.73
N SER A 220 16.95 -5.26 -9.83
CA SER A 220 16.47 -5.78 -11.12
C SER A 220 15.56 -4.77 -11.82
N ALA A 221 14.61 -4.17 -11.10
CA ALA A 221 13.75 -3.10 -11.61
C ALA A 221 14.57 -1.88 -12.06
N MET A 222 15.42 -1.34 -11.18
CA MET A 222 16.29 -0.19 -11.50
C MET A 222 17.20 -0.44 -12.69
N SER A 223 17.79 -1.64 -12.83
CA SER A 223 18.73 -1.97 -13.91
C SER A 223 18.15 -1.86 -15.33
N LYS A 224 16.81 -1.78 -15.46
CA LYS A 224 16.13 -1.59 -16.75
C LYS A 224 16.12 -0.13 -17.23
N PHE A 225 16.29 0.86 -16.34
CA PHE A 225 16.10 2.28 -16.68
C PHE A 225 17.06 3.27 -15.96
N VAL A 226 17.74 2.86 -14.90
CA VAL A 226 18.78 3.62 -14.18
C VAL A 226 20.15 3.18 -14.69
N ARG A 227 21.09 4.13 -14.84
CA ARG A 227 22.44 3.78 -15.30
C ARG A 227 23.20 2.93 -14.30
N LYS A 228 24.07 2.06 -14.83
CA LYS A 228 24.82 1.07 -14.05
C LYS A 228 25.78 1.69 -13.03
N ASP A 229 26.42 2.81 -13.34
CA ASP A 229 27.31 3.56 -12.42
C ASP A 229 26.59 3.96 -11.12
N VAL A 230 25.33 4.39 -11.23
CA VAL A 230 24.49 4.79 -10.09
C VAL A 230 24.12 3.58 -9.23
N ILE A 231 23.75 2.46 -9.85
CA ILE A 231 23.39 1.22 -9.15
C ILE A 231 24.61 0.59 -8.46
N ASP A 232 25.75 0.52 -9.14
CA ASP A 232 26.98 -0.08 -8.60
C ASP A 232 27.55 0.75 -7.42
N THR A 233 27.29 2.07 -7.40
CA THR A 233 27.59 2.95 -6.25
C THR A 233 26.77 2.61 -4.99
N ALA A 234 25.58 1.99 -5.15
CA ALA A 234 24.71 1.55 -4.05
C ALA A 234 25.11 0.18 -3.49
N SER A 235 26.31 0.13 -2.89
CA SER A 235 26.89 -1.07 -2.28
C SER A 235 26.09 -1.68 -1.12
N SER A 236 25.10 -0.98 -0.55
CA SER A 236 24.25 -1.49 0.53
C SER A 236 22.76 -1.34 0.21
N SER A 237 21.92 -2.18 0.82
CA SER A 237 20.45 -2.10 0.70
C SER A 237 19.87 -0.77 1.19
N ALA A 238 20.55 -0.10 2.13
CA ALA A 238 20.16 1.25 2.56
C ALA A 238 20.46 2.31 1.48
N LYS A 239 21.62 2.25 0.81
CA LYS A 239 21.94 3.16 -0.30
C LYS A 239 21.00 2.95 -1.50
N LEU A 240 20.67 1.69 -1.80
CA LEU A 240 19.81 1.31 -2.91
C LEU A 240 18.41 1.94 -2.83
N VAL A 241 17.82 1.96 -1.63
CA VAL A 241 16.48 2.55 -1.38
C VAL A 241 16.49 4.08 -1.44
N ASN A 242 17.67 4.69 -1.25
CA ASN A 242 17.86 6.14 -1.33
C ASN A 242 18.21 6.63 -2.76
N ILE A 243 18.26 5.74 -3.76
CA ILE A 243 18.34 6.17 -5.16
C ILE A 243 16.97 6.74 -5.56
N GLU A 244 16.94 8.03 -5.88
CA GLU A 244 15.80 8.69 -6.52
C GLU A 244 15.63 8.13 -7.95
N PRO A 245 14.54 7.38 -8.26
CA PRO A 245 14.33 6.78 -9.57
C PRO A 245 13.79 7.78 -10.60
N GLU A 246 13.42 8.98 -10.19
CA GLU A 246 12.84 10.03 -11.04
C GLU A 246 13.88 11.05 -11.54
N LYS A 247 15.07 11.07 -10.93
CA LYS A 247 16.12 12.04 -11.24
C LYS A 247 16.70 11.77 -12.62
N GLU A 248 16.36 12.58 -13.62
CA GLU A 248 16.81 12.43 -15.02
C GLU A 248 18.34 12.25 -15.13
N GLY A 249 19.11 12.93 -14.28
CA GLY A 249 20.56 12.79 -14.15
C GLY A 249 21.08 11.39 -13.73
N ASN A 250 20.21 10.45 -13.37
CA ASN A 250 20.51 9.03 -13.08
C ASN A 250 20.03 8.06 -14.19
N LEU A 251 19.22 8.53 -15.15
CA LEU A 251 18.46 7.67 -16.06
C LEU A 251 19.25 7.27 -17.30
N LEU A 252 18.79 6.17 -17.91
CA LEU A 252 19.14 5.79 -19.28
C LEU A 252 18.32 6.61 -20.29
N PRO A 253 18.89 6.93 -21.47
CA PRO A 253 18.13 7.45 -22.59
C PRO A 253 17.02 6.46 -22.99
N PRO A 254 15.83 6.90 -23.47
CA PRO A 254 14.73 6.01 -23.82
C PRO A 254 15.12 4.86 -24.78
N LYS A 255 16.08 5.08 -25.68
CA LYS A 255 16.59 4.05 -26.60
C LYS A 255 17.23 2.85 -25.88
N ASP A 256 17.88 3.09 -24.74
CA ASP A 256 18.72 2.12 -24.03
C ASP A 256 17.99 1.45 -22.86
N VAL A 257 16.72 1.81 -22.63
CA VAL A 257 15.83 1.21 -21.63
C VAL A 257 15.58 -0.26 -21.96
N ASP A 258 15.68 -1.13 -20.97
CA ASP A 258 15.37 -2.55 -21.16
C ASP A 258 13.88 -2.86 -21.07
N VAL A 259 13.24 -2.74 -22.22
CA VAL A 259 11.86 -3.20 -22.45
C VAL A 259 11.74 -4.72 -22.66
N GLY A 260 12.87 -5.47 -22.71
CA GLY A 260 12.90 -6.91 -22.97
C GLY A 260 12.94 -7.30 -24.46
N PHE A 261 13.44 -8.50 -24.74
CA PHE A 261 13.67 -8.99 -26.11
C PHE A 261 12.40 -9.12 -26.96
N ALA A 262 11.32 -9.64 -26.38
CA ALA A 262 10.08 -9.87 -27.13
C ALA A 262 9.42 -8.55 -27.57
N VAL A 263 9.49 -7.52 -26.73
CA VAL A 263 9.03 -6.15 -27.07
C VAL A 263 9.87 -5.57 -28.22
N LYS A 264 11.21 -5.68 -28.13
CA LYS A 264 12.13 -5.26 -29.20
C LYS A 264 11.79 -5.94 -30.53
N ALA A 265 11.63 -7.27 -30.54
CA ALA A 265 11.29 -8.03 -31.73
C ALA A 265 9.93 -7.63 -32.35
N ILE A 266 8.91 -7.35 -31.53
CA ILE A 266 7.61 -6.83 -32.00
C ILE A 266 7.79 -5.44 -32.63
N THR A 267 8.49 -4.52 -31.96
CA THR A 267 8.71 -3.16 -32.50
C THR A 267 9.52 -3.16 -33.80
N GLU A 268 10.54 -4.02 -33.91
CA GLU A 268 11.30 -4.20 -35.16
C GLU A 268 10.43 -4.73 -36.30
N LYS A 269 9.50 -5.66 -35.99
CA LYS A 269 8.56 -6.17 -36.99
C LYS A 269 7.58 -5.08 -37.44
N LEU A 270 6.96 -4.36 -36.50
CA LEU A 270 6.06 -3.25 -36.80
C LEU A 270 6.75 -2.17 -37.66
N GLN A 271 8.05 -1.93 -37.43
CA GLN A 271 8.85 -0.99 -38.23
C GLN A 271 9.13 -1.51 -39.64
N LYS A 272 9.48 -2.80 -39.80
CA LYS A 272 9.71 -3.46 -41.10
C LYS A 272 8.43 -3.53 -41.94
N ASP A 273 7.29 -3.73 -41.28
CA ASP A 273 5.95 -3.72 -41.86
C ASP A 273 5.44 -2.29 -42.17
N TRP A 274 6.26 -1.24 -41.95
CA TRP A 274 5.93 0.19 -42.11
C TRP A 274 4.72 0.69 -41.31
N LYS A 275 4.29 -0.07 -40.29
CA LYS A 275 3.15 0.28 -39.42
C LYS A 275 3.48 1.37 -38.39
N VAL A 276 4.75 1.52 -38.04
CA VAL A 276 5.23 2.53 -37.07
C VAL A 276 6.55 3.14 -37.50
N SER A 277 6.74 4.41 -37.16
CA SER A 277 7.99 5.16 -37.35
C SER A 277 8.99 4.97 -36.20
N GLN A 278 10.27 5.27 -36.45
CA GLN A 278 11.30 5.33 -35.40
C GLN A 278 10.97 6.35 -34.29
N LEU A 279 10.21 7.41 -34.60
CA LEU A 279 9.80 8.40 -33.62
C LEU A 279 8.74 7.81 -32.66
N GLN A 280 7.77 7.08 -33.19
CA GLN A 280 6.77 6.37 -32.39
C GLN A 280 7.39 5.28 -31.50
N ILE A 281 8.36 4.51 -32.01
CA ILE A 281 9.09 3.52 -31.18
C ILE A 281 9.83 4.21 -30.03
N ARG A 282 10.45 5.38 -30.28
CA ARG A 282 11.09 6.19 -29.23
C ARG A 282 10.10 6.74 -28.21
N SER A 283 8.91 7.17 -28.63
CA SER A 283 7.82 7.57 -27.72
C SER A 283 7.42 6.39 -26.83
N PHE A 284 7.10 5.25 -27.43
CA PHE A 284 6.72 4.03 -26.72
C PHE A 284 7.79 3.55 -25.72
N PHE A 285 9.08 3.64 -26.05
CA PHE A 285 10.14 3.31 -25.09
C PHE A 285 10.24 4.34 -23.95
N SER A 286 9.89 5.61 -24.19
CA SER A 286 9.78 6.63 -23.15
C SER A 286 8.56 6.41 -22.23
N GLU A 287 7.43 5.95 -22.77
CA GLU A 287 6.27 5.48 -22.00
C GLU A 287 6.66 4.28 -21.11
N CYS A 288 7.35 3.28 -21.66
CA CYS A 288 7.90 2.15 -20.89
C CYS A 288 8.88 2.61 -19.80
N ARG A 289 9.72 3.62 -20.07
CA ARG A 289 10.61 4.23 -19.06
C ARG A 289 9.81 4.85 -17.92
N THR A 290 8.79 5.63 -18.25
CA THR A 290 7.89 6.28 -17.29
C THR A 290 7.16 5.25 -16.42
N PHE A 291 6.68 4.16 -17.01
CA PHE A 291 6.11 3.04 -16.26
C PHE A 291 7.11 2.41 -15.29
N LEU A 292 8.34 2.13 -15.72
CA LEU A 292 9.38 1.52 -14.86
C LEU A 292 9.73 2.42 -13.67
N ILE A 293 9.81 3.72 -13.89
CA ILE A 293 10.01 4.73 -12.83
C ILE A 293 8.87 4.66 -11.83
N ALA A 294 7.62 4.80 -12.28
CA ALA A 294 6.43 4.79 -11.42
C ALA A 294 6.26 3.47 -10.65
N ALA A 295 6.45 2.32 -11.31
CA ALA A 295 6.39 1.01 -10.68
C ALA A 295 7.50 0.82 -9.62
N THR A 296 8.72 1.28 -9.91
CA THR A 296 9.84 1.21 -8.95
C THR A 296 9.62 2.15 -7.77
N ALA A 297 9.14 3.38 -8.01
CA ALA A 297 8.76 4.32 -6.97
C ALA A 297 7.67 3.73 -6.06
N LYS A 298 6.67 3.02 -6.63
CA LYS A 298 5.62 2.36 -5.86
C LYS A 298 6.14 1.19 -4.99
N ILE A 299 7.08 0.40 -5.52
CA ILE A 299 7.79 -0.64 -4.74
C ILE A 299 8.58 0.00 -3.59
N LEU A 300 9.25 1.13 -3.85
CA LEU A 300 10.05 1.86 -2.85
C LEU A 300 9.21 2.56 -1.79
N GLU A 301 8.01 3.06 -2.11
CA GLU A 301 7.11 3.80 -1.21
C GLU A 301 6.97 3.08 0.14
N ARG A 302 6.55 1.81 0.10
CA ARG A 302 6.29 0.96 1.28
C ARG A 302 7.40 -0.08 1.54
N CYS A 303 8.57 0.05 0.90
CA CYS A 303 9.62 -0.97 0.96
C CYS A 303 10.15 -1.19 2.40
N PRO A 304 10.05 -2.42 2.95
CA PRO A 304 10.56 -2.74 4.29
C PRO A 304 12.07 -2.52 4.48
N LEU A 305 12.86 -2.45 3.40
CA LEU A 305 14.31 -2.18 3.44
C LEU A 305 14.69 -0.83 4.07
N LYS A 306 13.75 0.13 4.15
CA LYS A 306 13.93 1.38 4.89
C LYS A 306 14.29 1.09 6.35
N TYR A 307 13.61 0.14 6.98
CA TYR A 307 13.76 -0.18 8.40
C TYR A 307 15.05 -0.95 8.72
N GLN A 308 15.77 -0.50 9.75
CA GLN A 308 17.00 -1.18 10.18
C GLN A 308 16.75 -2.60 10.69
N LEU A 309 15.59 -2.86 11.32
CA LEU A 309 15.20 -4.17 11.81
C LEU A 309 15.25 -5.23 10.68
N VAL A 310 14.57 -4.97 9.56
CA VAL A 310 14.50 -5.88 8.40
C VAL A 310 15.88 -6.21 7.86
N LYS A 311 16.75 -5.19 7.69
CA LYS A 311 18.15 -5.36 7.26
C LYS A 311 19.00 -6.17 8.25
N SER A 312 18.63 -6.17 9.53
CA SER A 312 19.30 -6.93 10.58
C SER A 312 18.79 -8.36 10.74
N LEU A 313 17.58 -8.70 10.26
CA LEU A 313 17.05 -10.08 10.33
C LEU A 313 17.91 -11.09 9.56
N SER A 314 18.63 -10.65 8.52
CA SER A 314 19.55 -11.51 7.74
C SER A 314 20.74 -12.02 8.55
N ALA A 315 20.94 -11.58 9.80
CA ALA A 315 21.87 -12.22 10.74
C ALA A 315 21.51 -13.69 11.02
N LEU A 316 20.23 -14.06 10.86
CA LEU A 316 19.69 -15.40 11.08
C LEU A 316 19.41 -16.16 9.76
N ASP A 317 19.97 -15.72 8.63
CA ASP A 317 20.08 -16.56 7.44
C ASP A 317 21.25 -17.55 7.63
N PRO A 318 21.04 -18.88 7.64
CA PRO A 318 22.10 -19.86 7.88
C PRO A 318 23.29 -19.70 6.93
N ARG A 319 23.03 -19.37 5.66
CA ARG A 319 24.08 -19.19 4.65
C ARG A 319 24.92 -17.95 4.96
N HIS A 320 24.28 -16.89 5.46
CA HIS A 320 24.97 -15.67 5.88
C HIS A 320 25.82 -15.87 7.14
N MET A 321 25.35 -16.71 8.08
CA MET A 321 26.12 -17.09 9.27
C MET A 321 27.39 -17.88 8.92
N ALA A 322 27.35 -18.72 7.88
CA ALA A 322 28.51 -19.49 7.44
C ALA A 322 29.46 -18.73 6.49
N LEU A 323 28.93 -17.92 5.56
CA LEU A 323 29.74 -17.19 4.59
C LEU A 323 30.29 -15.85 5.12
N GLN A 324 29.56 -15.17 6.00
CA GLN A 324 29.89 -13.82 6.48
C GLN A 324 29.63 -13.66 8.00
N PRO A 325 30.32 -14.43 8.87
CA PRO A 325 30.09 -14.43 10.32
C PRO A 325 30.26 -13.03 10.95
N ASP A 326 31.29 -12.26 10.58
CA ASP A 326 31.54 -10.93 11.14
C ASP A 326 30.41 -9.93 10.85
N ASP A 327 29.79 -10.00 9.66
CA ASP A 327 28.65 -9.15 9.32
C ASP A 327 27.35 -9.69 9.93
N ALA A 328 27.23 -11.02 10.09
CA ALA A 328 26.14 -11.63 10.86
C ALA A 328 26.14 -11.13 12.31
N THR A 329 27.29 -11.12 13.01
CA THR A 329 27.41 -10.55 14.37
C THR A 329 27.01 -9.09 14.40
N ARG A 330 27.53 -8.24 13.50
CA ARG A 330 27.17 -6.80 13.44
C ARG A 330 25.68 -6.57 13.17
N LYS A 331 25.05 -7.40 12.34
CA LYS A 331 23.60 -7.36 12.10
C LYS A 331 22.80 -7.83 13.30
N PHE A 332 23.27 -8.86 14.01
CA PHE A 332 22.65 -9.40 15.22
C PHE A 332 22.72 -8.40 16.38
N GLU A 333 23.84 -7.70 16.58
CA GLU A 333 23.95 -6.59 17.54
C GLU A 333 22.89 -5.51 17.29
N ARG A 334 22.70 -5.11 16.03
CA ARG A 334 21.68 -4.13 15.62
C ARG A 334 20.25 -4.65 15.81
N LEU A 335 20.02 -5.95 15.64
CA LEU A 335 18.74 -6.60 15.98
C LEU A 335 18.49 -6.48 17.49
N LEU A 336 19.45 -6.90 18.32
CA LEU A 336 19.35 -6.82 19.79
C LEU A 336 19.14 -5.38 20.29
N ALA A 337 19.82 -4.40 19.68
CA ALA A 337 19.62 -2.99 19.99
C ALA A 337 18.17 -2.54 19.73
N LYS A 338 17.56 -2.96 18.60
CA LYS A 338 16.15 -2.65 18.32
C LYS A 338 15.18 -3.38 19.27
N LEU A 339 15.50 -4.62 19.67
CA LEU A 339 14.70 -5.38 20.64
C LEU A 339 14.75 -4.78 22.04
N LEU A 340 15.90 -4.21 22.44
CA LEU A 340 16.07 -3.44 23.67
C LEU A 340 15.27 -2.13 23.62
N GLU A 341 15.34 -1.38 22.51
CA GLU A 341 14.58 -0.15 22.29
C GLU A 341 13.07 -0.40 22.37
N CYS A 342 12.58 -1.48 21.75
CA CYS A 342 11.18 -1.92 21.84
C CYS A 342 10.81 -2.60 23.17
N SER A 343 11.69 -2.57 24.19
CA SER A 343 11.51 -3.16 25.52
C SER A 343 11.13 -4.66 25.52
N GLN A 344 11.47 -5.39 24.45
CA GLN A 344 11.21 -6.84 24.32
C GLN A 344 12.23 -7.68 25.09
N PHE A 345 13.44 -7.15 25.28
CA PHE A 345 14.54 -7.79 26.00
C PHE A 345 15.21 -6.78 26.94
N LYS A 346 15.71 -7.26 28.08
CA LYS A 346 16.53 -6.46 28.99
C LYS A 346 17.99 -6.47 28.55
N ALA A 347 18.75 -5.42 28.88
CA ALA A 347 20.15 -5.28 28.45
C ALA A 347 21.02 -6.53 28.77
N TYR A 348 20.89 -7.11 29.97
CA TYR A 348 21.63 -8.32 30.34
C TYR A 348 21.21 -9.57 29.54
N GLU A 349 19.98 -9.63 29.03
CA GLU A 349 19.52 -10.69 28.14
C GLU A 349 20.09 -10.49 26.73
N CYS A 350 20.21 -9.24 26.26
CA CYS A 350 20.92 -8.93 25.01
C CYS A 350 22.40 -9.34 25.09
N ASP A 351 23.10 -9.02 26.18
CA ASP A 351 24.48 -9.47 26.40
C ASP A 351 24.60 -11.01 26.48
N GLY A 352 23.57 -11.68 27.01
CA GLY A 352 23.48 -13.14 27.03
C GLY A 352 23.29 -13.72 25.62
N ALA A 353 22.32 -13.20 24.87
CA ALA A 353 22.01 -13.61 23.51
C ALA A 353 23.19 -13.39 22.56
N LYS A 354 23.89 -12.25 22.65
CA LYS A 354 25.09 -11.97 21.85
C LYS A 354 26.18 -13.01 22.10
N ARG A 355 26.55 -13.25 23.37
CA ARG A 355 27.57 -14.26 23.72
C ARG A 355 27.19 -15.66 23.23
N GLN A 356 25.91 -16.02 23.33
CA GLN A 356 25.39 -17.27 22.80
C GLN A 356 25.48 -17.33 21.25
N PHE A 357 25.25 -16.22 20.55
CA PHE A 357 25.37 -16.12 19.10
C PHE A 357 26.82 -16.20 18.62
N ASP A 358 27.76 -15.54 19.31
CA ASP A 358 29.19 -15.61 18.98
C ASP A 358 29.73 -17.04 19.14
N VAL A 359 29.29 -17.78 20.18
CA VAL A 359 29.61 -19.21 20.35
C VAL A 359 29.00 -20.06 19.23
N LEU A 360 27.74 -19.80 18.85
CA LEU A 360 27.09 -20.49 17.74
C LEU A 360 27.84 -20.31 16.42
N LEU A 361 28.26 -19.08 16.09
CA LEU A 361 29.05 -18.83 14.87
C LEU A 361 30.39 -19.57 14.89
N ALA A 362 31.04 -19.67 16.05
CA ALA A 362 32.25 -20.49 16.20
C ALA A 362 31.98 -22.00 16.02
N GLU A 363 30.85 -22.52 16.52
CA GLU A 363 30.43 -23.90 16.26
C GLU A 363 30.12 -24.14 14.76
N VAL A 364 29.45 -23.19 14.10
CA VAL A 364 29.14 -23.25 12.66
C VAL A 364 30.42 -23.31 11.83
N GLN A 365 31.35 -22.36 12.02
CA GLN A 365 32.61 -22.35 11.26
C GLN A 365 33.47 -23.60 11.48
N LYS A 366 33.40 -24.23 12.66
CA LYS A 366 34.22 -25.38 13.02
C LYS A 366 33.63 -26.73 12.57
N ASN A 367 32.31 -26.91 12.74
CA ASN A 367 31.67 -28.23 12.69
C ASN A 367 30.50 -28.35 11.70
N HIS A 368 29.82 -27.24 11.35
CA HIS A 368 28.54 -27.26 10.61
C HIS A 368 28.53 -26.37 9.36
N LYS A 369 29.70 -25.95 8.87
CA LYS A 369 29.81 -24.97 7.79
C LYS A 369 29.06 -25.40 6.53
N GLU A 370 29.28 -26.63 6.07
CA GLU A 370 28.63 -27.20 4.89
C GLU A 370 27.09 -27.29 5.07
N GLU A 371 26.62 -27.68 6.25
CA GLU A 371 25.17 -27.78 6.58
C GLU A 371 24.48 -26.40 6.50
N PHE A 372 25.18 -25.34 6.92
CA PHE A 372 24.67 -23.96 6.88
C PHE A 372 24.81 -23.31 5.49
N GLU A 373 25.88 -23.57 4.74
CA GLU A 373 26.07 -23.07 3.37
C GLU A 373 25.13 -23.73 2.37
N ALA A 374 24.88 -25.04 2.52
CA ALA A 374 23.95 -25.80 1.69
C ALA A 374 22.47 -25.63 2.09
N TYR A 375 22.17 -24.78 3.09
CA TYR A 375 20.79 -24.52 3.51
C TYR A 375 19.96 -23.96 2.35
N THR A 376 18.81 -24.58 2.08
CA THR A 376 17.84 -24.14 1.08
C THR A 376 16.48 -23.90 1.74
N THR A 377 15.69 -22.97 1.20
CA THR A 377 14.34 -22.66 1.68
C THR A 377 13.34 -23.81 1.50
N CYS A 378 13.75 -24.94 0.90
CA CYS A 378 13.00 -26.19 0.90
C CYS A 378 12.90 -26.82 2.31
N GLN A 379 13.83 -26.50 3.22
CA GLN A 379 13.73 -26.87 4.63
C GLN A 379 13.20 -25.69 5.46
N ARG A 380 12.09 -25.91 6.16
CA ARG A 380 11.54 -25.00 7.16
C ARG A 380 12.59 -24.50 8.17
N LEU A 381 12.79 -23.19 8.22
CA LEU A 381 13.84 -22.54 9.01
C LEU A 381 13.62 -22.65 10.54
N ASP A 382 12.38 -22.69 11.00
CA ASP A 382 12.04 -22.95 12.40
C ASP A 382 12.45 -24.37 12.82
N LYS A 383 12.19 -25.38 11.99
CA LYS A 383 12.64 -26.76 12.22
C LYS A 383 14.16 -26.87 12.22
N PHE A 384 14.84 -26.14 11.33
CA PHE A 384 16.31 -26.06 11.29
C PHE A 384 16.87 -25.48 12.59
N PHE A 385 16.43 -24.29 13.01
CA PHE A 385 16.91 -23.68 14.26
C PHE A 385 16.47 -24.44 15.52
N PHE A 386 15.34 -25.16 15.49
CA PHE A 386 14.95 -26.03 16.61
C PHE A 386 16.02 -27.11 16.86
N LYS A 387 16.44 -27.86 15.83
CA LYS A 387 17.52 -28.85 15.89
C LYS A 387 18.84 -28.25 16.38
N VAL A 388 19.18 -27.04 15.93
CA VAL A 388 20.45 -26.39 16.27
C VAL A 388 20.47 -25.79 17.69
N LEU A 389 19.35 -25.22 18.16
CA LEU A 389 19.30 -24.37 19.35
C LEU A 389 18.42 -24.90 20.47
N ALA A 390 17.24 -25.46 20.17
CA ALA A 390 16.24 -25.79 21.19
C ALA A 390 16.66 -26.98 22.07
N GLU A 391 17.39 -27.94 21.49
CA GLU A 391 17.93 -29.12 22.18
C GLU A 391 19.14 -28.78 23.08
N LYS A 392 19.75 -27.61 22.91
CA LYS A 392 20.95 -27.17 23.63
C LYS A 392 20.63 -26.12 24.69
N PRO A 393 20.60 -26.46 26.00
CA PRO A 393 20.14 -25.53 27.06
C PRO A 393 21.00 -24.27 27.21
N HIS A 394 22.25 -24.30 26.75
CA HIS A 394 23.14 -23.14 26.76
C HIS A 394 22.81 -22.08 25.70
N TYR A 395 21.89 -22.34 24.76
CA TYR A 395 21.36 -21.36 23.79
C TYR A 395 19.98 -20.80 24.16
N ASN A 396 19.55 -20.95 25.42
CA ASN A 396 18.21 -20.57 25.88
C ASN A 396 17.81 -19.10 25.64
N VAL A 397 18.72 -18.13 25.78
CA VAL A 397 18.42 -16.69 25.61
C VAL A 397 18.39 -16.34 24.12
N LEU A 398 19.36 -16.84 23.35
CA LEU A 398 19.38 -16.74 21.89
C LEU A 398 18.12 -17.36 21.28
N TRP A 399 17.67 -18.52 21.78
CA TRP A 399 16.47 -19.18 21.30
C TRP A 399 15.20 -18.35 21.53
N LYS A 400 15.10 -17.56 22.61
CA LYS A 400 14.02 -16.57 22.77
C LYS A 400 14.03 -15.53 21.63
N VAL A 401 15.21 -15.00 21.30
CA VAL A 401 15.37 -14.00 20.22
C VAL A 401 14.99 -14.59 18.86
N VAL A 402 15.48 -15.80 18.57
CA VAL A 402 15.18 -16.49 17.31
C VAL A 402 13.68 -16.79 17.20
N LYS A 403 13.01 -17.27 18.25
CA LYS A 403 11.55 -17.45 18.25
C LYS A 403 10.80 -16.17 17.88
N LEU A 404 11.18 -15.03 18.47
CA LEU A 404 10.55 -13.73 18.19
C LEU A 404 10.72 -13.32 16.72
N VAL A 405 11.89 -13.58 16.12
CA VAL A 405 12.13 -13.30 14.68
C VAL A 405 11.33 -14.25 13.78
N LEU A 406 11.23 -15.54 14.13
CA LEU A 406 10.53 -16.54 13.33
C LEU A 406 9.00 -16.32 13.27
N VAL A 407 8.41 -15.58 14.23
CA VAL A 407 6.97 -15.22 14.20
C VAL A 407 6.68 -13.88 13.52
N LEU A 408 7.69 -13.18 12.99
CA LEU A 408 7.46 -11.93 12.26
C LEU A 408 6.73 -12.19 10.95
N SER A 409 5.66 -11.42 10.72
CA SER A 409 4.96 -11.40 9.43
C SER A 409 5.89 -10.94 8.32
N HIS A 410 5.82 -11.62 7.18
CA HIS A 410 6.69 -11.41 6.01
C HIS A 410 5.96 -11.39 4.67
N GLY A 411 4.65 -11.63 4.66
CA GLY A 411 3.81 -11.72 3.46
C GLY A 411 2.32 -11.61 3.82
N GLN A 412 1.46 -11.55 2.81
CA GLN A 412 0.01 -11.41 3.00
C GLN A 412 -0.71 -12.75 3.23
N ALA A 413 -0.06 -13.89 2.93
CA ALA A 413 -0.65 -15.23 3.06
C ALA A 413 -1.36 -15.53 4.39
N GLY A 414 -0.85 -15.03 5.53
CA GLY A 414 -1.54 -15.19 6.82
C GLY A 414 -2.84 -14.38 6.92
N ILE A 415 -2.84 -13.16 6.39
CA ILE A 415 -3.98 -12.24 6.40
C ILE A 415 -5.04 -12.71 5.37
N GLU A 416 -4.61 -13.09 4.17
CA GLU A 416 -5.49 -13.59 3.10
C GLU A 416 -6.18 -14.92 3.48
N ARG A 417 -5.48 -15.83 4.17
CA ARG A 417 -6.14 -17.01 4.77
C ARG A 417 -7.12 -16.61 5.86
N GLY A 418 -6.77 -15.63 6.70
CA GLY A 418 -7.70 -15.02 7.65
C GLY A 418 -8.99 -14.54 6.95
N PHE A 419 -8.88 -13.83 5.83
CA PHE A 419 -10.04 -13.39 5.04
C PHE A 419 -10.82 -14.57 4.40
N SER A 420 -10.12 -15.57 3.87
CA SER A 420 -10.76 -16.77 3.31
C SER A 420 -11.55 -17.53 4.37
N GLU A 421 -11.01 -17.69 5.58
CA GLU A 421 -11.70 -18.35 6.68
C GLU A 421 -12.78 -17.45 7.30
N ASN A 422 -12.63 -16.13 7.24
CA ASN A 422 -13.68 -15.19 7.62
C ASN A 422 -14.90 -15.33 6.71
N LYS A 423 -14.70 -15.61 5.41
CA LYS A 423 -15.79 -15.86 4.45
C LYS A 423 -16.70 -17.02 4.88
N ASP A 424 -16.16 -18.03 5.57
CA ASP A 424 -16.92 -19.20 6.01
C ASP A 424 -17.71 -18.96 7.32
N ILE A 425 -17.33 -17.95 8.12
CA ILE A 425 -18.02 -17.58 9.37
C ILE A 425 -18.91 -16.34 9.27
N LEU A 426 -18.71 -15.49 8.25
CA LEU A 426 -19.46 -14.25 8.07
C LEU A 426 -20.91 -14.52 7.66
N SER A 427 -21.84 -13.91 8.38
CA SER A 427 -23.27 -13.92 8.10
C SER A 427 -23.81 -12.50 7.98
N CYS A 428 -24.99 -12.34 7.35
CA CYS A 428 -25.66 -11.05 7.25
C CYS A 428 -25.91 -10.45 8.65
N ASN A 429 -25.75 -9.12 8.78
CA ASN A 429 -26.02 -8.36 9.99
C ASN A 429 -25.16 -8.73 11.23
N MET A 430 -23.96 -9.29 11.05
CA MET A 430 -22.99 -9.42 12.16
C MET A 430 -22.29 -8.08 12.45
N GLY A 431 -22.21 -7.71 13.74
CA GLY A 431 -21.39 -6.58 14.19
C GLY A 431 -19.91 -6.96 14.34
N GLU A 432 -19.02 -5.96 14.33
CA GLU A 432 -17.57 -6.15 14.41
C GLU A 432 -17.14 -7.02 15.61
N ASP A 433 -17.68 -6.74 16.80
CA ASP A 433 -17.35 -7.49 18.01
C ASP A 433 -17.92 -8.91 18.01
N THR A 434 -19.05 -9.14 17.32
CA THR A 434 -19.57 -10.49 17.07
C THR A 434 -18.62 -11.28 16.18
N VAL A 435 -18.08 -10.66 15.12
CA VAL A 435 -17.10 -11.30 14.24
C VAL A 435 -15.80 -11.61 15.01
N LYS A 436 -15.30 -10.68 15.83
CA LYS A 436 -14.13 -10.92 16.70
C LYS A 436 -14.35 -12.10 17.65
N ALA A 437 -15.43 -12.09 18.43
CA ALA A 437 -15.72 -13.14 19.41
C ALA A 437 -15.90 -14.51 18.73
N PHE A 438 -16.68 -14.56 17.65
CA PHE A 438 -16.91 -15.79 16.89
C PHE A 438 -15.60 -16.31 16.26
N ARG A 439 -14.74 -15.40 15.77
CA ARG A 439 -13.41 -15.74 15.25
C ARG A 439 -12.50 -16.32 16.34
N THR A 440 -12.45 -15.72 17.52
CA THR A 440 -11.68 -16.23 18.67
C THR A 440 -12.12 -17.64 19.06
N VAL A 441 -13.43 -17.89 19.11
CA VAL A 441 -13.97 -19.24 19.38
C VAL A 441 -13.60 -20.21 18.25
N TYR A 442 -13.79 -19.82 16.99
CA TYR A 442 -13.48 -20.64 15.83
C TYR A 442 -12.00 -21.03 15.76
N ASP A 443 -11.09 -20.08 15.96
CA ASP A 443 -9.65 -20.32 16.03
C ASP A 443 -9.29 -21.23 17.22
N GLY A 444 -9.87 -20.98 18.40
CA GLY A 444 -9.67 -21.83 19.58
C GLY A 444 -10.07 -23.28 19.32
N VAL A 445 -11.25 -23.50 18.73
CA VAL A 445 -11.76 -24.83 18.39
C VAL A 445 -10.92 -25.51 17.32
N LYS A 446 -10.53 -24.80 16.26
CA LYS A 446 -9.70 -25.32 15.16
C LYS A 446 -8.31 -25.79 15.61
N HIS A 447 -7.77 -25.22 16.68
CA HIS A 447 -6.47 -25.63 17.25
C HIS A 447 -6.59 -26.71 18.35
N MET A 448 -7.80 -27.08 18.79
CA MET A 448 -7.99 -28.22 19.69
C MET A 448 -7.80 -29.55 18.94
N LYS A 449 -7.19 -30.54 19.62
CA LYS A 449 -6.91 -31.88 19.06
C LYS A 449 -8.02 -32.91 19.34
N CYS A 450 -9.18 -32.47 19.82
CA CYS A 450 -10.33 -33.32 20.11
C CYS A 450 -11.44 -33.11 19.08
N GLU A 451 -12.35 -34.09 18.95
CA GLU A 451 -13.52 -33.94 18.10
C GLU A 451 -14.50 -32.91 18.70
N PHE A 452 -15.30 -32.25 17.86
CA PHE A 452 -16.21 -31.17 18.29
C PHE A 452 -17.17 -31.58 19.42
N HIS A 453 -17.54 -32.86 19.49
CA HIS A 453 -18.44 -33.41 20.50
C HIS A 453 -17.77 -33.68 21.86
N ASP A 454 -16.43 -33.73 21.91
CA ASP A 454 -15.65 -33.96 23.13
C ASP A 454 -15.20 -32.66 23.82
N ILE A 455 -15.50 -31.49 23.25
CA ILE A 455 -15.14 -30.18 23.82
C ILE A 455 -15.97 -29.95 25.09
N PRO A 456 -15.39 -29.99 26.31
CA PRO A 456 -16.15 -29.81 27.53
C PRO A 456 -16.41 -28.31 27.70
N VAL A 457 -17.66 -27.87 27.56
CA VAL A 457 -18.07 -26.49 27.86
C VAL A 457 -17.90 -26.25 29.37
N SER A 458 -16.70 -25.79 29.75
CA SER A 458 -16.33 -25.63 31.15
C SER A 458 -17.02 -24.41 31.76
N LYS A 459 -17.19 -24.42 33.09
CA LYS A 459 -17.63 -23.24 33.85
C LYS A 459 -16.62 -22.08 33.80
N GLU A 460 -15.46 -22.27 33.17
CA GLU A 460 -14.45 -21.23 32.95
C GLU A 460 -14.64 -20.58 31.58
N LEU A 461 -14.95 -21.35 30.53
CA LEU A 461 -15.39 -20.85 29.22
C LEU A 461 -16.65 -19.95 29.32
N LEU A 462 -17.62 -20.36 30.14
CA LEU A 462 -18.81 -19.54 30.44
C LEU A 462 -18.53 -18.31 31.32
N LYS A 463 -17.33 -18.21 31.92
CA LYS A 463 -16.90 -17.07 32.74
C LYS A 463 -15.93 -16.15 32.01
N SER A 464 -15.24 -16.59 30.96
CA SER A 464 -14.41 -15.73 30.13
C SER A 464 -15.26 -14.71 29.39
N GLU A 465 -16.39 -15.09 28.77
CA GLU A 465 -17.32 -14.12 28.16
C GLU A 465 -17.76 -13.03 29.15
N ALA A 466 -18.11 -13.39 30.39
CA ALA A 466 -18.54 -12.43 31.40
C ALA A 466 -17.40 -11.48 31.84
N LYS A 467 -16.17 -12.00 32.00
CA LYS A 467 -15.01 -11.18 32.38
C LYS A 467 -14.51 -10.29 31.25
N ASP A 468 -14.45 -10.82 30.03
CA ASP A 468 -13.99 -10.07 28.86
C ASP A 468 -15.03 -8.99 28.49
N SER A 469 -16.32 -9.25 28.65
CA SER A 469 -17.38 -8.23 28.51
C SER A 469 -17.26 -7.13 29.57
N GLU A 470 -16.99 -7.46 30.84
CA GLU A 470 -16.81 -6.48 31.91
C GLU A 470 -15.50 -5.66 31.75
N ALA A 471 -14.40 -6.32 31.37
CA ALA A 471 -13.13 -5.68 31.07
C ALA A 471 -13.22 -4.76 29.84
N GLU A 472 -13.81 -5.22 28.73
CA GLU A 472 -14.01 -4.41 27.53
C GLU A 472 -14.99 -3.25 27.79
N SER A 473 -16.05 -3.44 28.59
CA SER A 473 -16.94 -2.35 29.00
C SER A 473 -16.20 -1.28 29.80
N ASN A 474 -15.28 -1.66 30.70
CA ASN A 474 -14.47 -0.72 31.45
C ASN A 474 -13.41 -0.04 30.58
N ARG A 475 -12.79 -0.77 29.65
CA ARG A 475 -11.85 -0.23 28.66
C ARG A 475 -12.52 0.79 27.72
N GLN A 476 -13.75 0.52 27.27
CA GLN A 476 -14.54 1.45 26.46
C GLN A 476 -14.91 2.73 27.23
N LYS A 477 -15.30 2.62 28.51
CA LYS A 477 -15.53 3.80 29.38
C LYS A 477 -14.26 4.63 29.52
N LEU A 478 -13.13 4.02 29.86
CA LEU A 478 -11.81 4.66 29.96
C LEU A 478 -11.41 5.36 28.64
N LEU A 479 -11.69 4.75 27.49
CA LEU A 479 -11.43 5.36 26.18
C LEU A 479 -12.37 6.55 25.88
N SER A 480 -13.63 6.51 26.33
CA SER A 480 -14.57 7.63 26.18
C SER A 480 -14.18 8.82 27.07
N GLU A 481 -13.81 8.56 28.34
CA GLU A 481 -13.34 9.56 29.30
C GLU A 481 -12.02 10.20 28.84
N LEU A 482 -11.09 9.40 28.28
CA LEU A 482 -9.86 9.89 27.68
C LEU A 482 -10.12 10.84 26.51
N LYS A 483 -11.02 10.47 25.59
CA LYS A 483 -11.42 11.33 24.45
C LYS A 483 -12.07 12.64 24.93
N GLU A 484 -12.86 12.61 25.99
CA GLU A 484 -13.46 13.81 26.58
C GLU A 484 -12.41 14.72 27.23
N CYS A 485 -11.46 14.17 28.00
CA CYS A 485 -10.37 14.95 28.61
C CYS A 485 -9.45 15.58 27.55
N GLN A 486 -9.09 14.86 26.48
CA GLN A 486 -8.32 15.42 25.37
C GLN A 486 -9.08 16.53 24.61
N LYS A 487 -10.41 16.42 24.51
CA LYS A 487 -11.26 17.48 23.92
C LYS A 487 -11.34 18.71 24.83
N LYS A 488 -11.42 18.50 26.16
CA LYS A 488 -11.37 19.55 27.18
C LYS A 488 -10.02 20.29 27.18
N GLU A 489 -8.91 19.55 27.14
CA GLU A 489 -7.54 20.10 27.00
C GLU A 489 -7.42 21.03 25.79
N LYS A 490 -7.72 20.54 24.58
CA LYS A 490 -7.62 21.32 23.34
C LYS A 490 -8.51 22.58 23.34
N ARG A 491 -9.71 22.50 23.93
CA ARG A 491 -10.60 23.66 24.07
C ARG A 491 -10.02 24.69 25.04
N LEU A 492 -9.54 24.27 26.21
CA LEU A 492 -8.93 25.18 27.19
C LEU A 492 -7.63 25.81 26.68
N GLN A 493 -6.85 25.07 25.89
CA GLN A 493 -5.61 25.57 25.27
C GLN A 493 -5.90 26.63 24.19
N SER A 494 -6.92 26.44 23.35
CA SER A 494 -7.33 27.45 22.36
C SER A 494 -8.00 28.67 23.01
N GLU A 495 -8.83 28.48 24.04
CA GLU A 495 -9.34 29.58 24.88
C GLU A 495 -8.18 30.39 25.53
N ALA A 496 -7.15 29.70 26.03
CA ALA A 496 -5.99 30.34 26.64
C ALA A 496 -5.16 31.15 25.62
N SER A 497 -4.91 30.60 24.42
CA SER A 497 -4.22 31.34 23.34
C SER A 497 -4.99 32.60 22.97
N ALA A 498 -6.28 32.47 22.63
CA ALA A 498 -7.08 33.60 22.19
C ALA A 498 -7.21 34.72 23.25
N LEU A 499 -7.08 34.39 24.54
CA LEU A 499 -7.01 35.39 25.62
C LEU A 499 -5.64 36.08 25.74
N LEU A 500 -4.55 35.39 25.43
CA LEU A 500 -3.20 35.96 25.36
C LEU A 500 -3.05 36.83 24.11
N ASP A 501 -3.47 36.34 22.95
CA ASP A 501 -3.44 37.07 21.68
C ASP A 501 -4.23 38.38 21.78
N LYS A 502 -5.40 38.37 22.43
CA LYS A 502 -6.18 39.59 22.72
C LYS A 502 -5.46 40.54 23.67
N ALA A 503 -4.77 40.02 24.68
CA ALA A 503 -4.02 40.86 25.62
C ALA A 503 -2.81 41.53 24.95
N ASP A 504 -2.10 40.81 24.08
CA ASP A 504 -0.92 41.32 23.39
C ASP A 504 -1.30 42.36 22.33
N ASN A 505 -2.43 42.16 21.63
CA ASN A 505 -3.04 43.19 20.77
C ASN A 505 -3.43 44.46 21.55
N LEU A 506 -4.03 44.33 22.74
CA LEU A 506 -4.37 45.48 23.60
C LEU A 506 -3.12 46.19 24.15
N CYS A 507 -2.02 45.47 24.42
CA CYS A 507 -0.73 46.09 24.74
C CYS A 507 -0.20 46.91 23.55
N ALA A 508 -0.20 46.35 22.33
CA ALA A 508 0.23 47.06 21.13
C ALA A 508 -0.64 48.29 20.82
N GLU A 509 -1.95 48.23 21.08
CA GLU A 509 -2.84 49.40 20.98
C GLU A 509 -2.56 50.43 22.09
N ALA A 510 -2.26 50.00 23.31
CA ALA A 510 -1.87 50.89 24.41
C ALA A 510 -0.59 51.67 24.10
N GLU A 511 0.40 51.01 23.50
CA GLU A 511 1.67 51.62 23.08
C GLU A 511 1.44 52.66 21.97
N LYS A 512 0.60 52.36 20.97
CA LYS A 512 0.25 53.27 19.87
C LYS A 512 -0.63 54.46 20.28
N SER A 513 -1.52 54.27 21.26
CA SER A 513 -2.52 55.28 21.66
C SER A 513 -2.22 55.99 22.98
N HIS A 514 -1.14 55.59 23.67
CA HIS A 514 -0.74 56.04 25.01
C HIS A 514 -1.84 55.91 26.10
N LYS A 515 -2.82 55.01 25.90
CA LYS A 515 -3.92 54.77 26.85
C LYS A 515 -3.56 53.70 27.88
N TRP A 516 -3.06 54.14 29.05
CA TRP A 516 -2.69 53.26 30.17
C TRP A 516 -3.79 52.28 30.60
N ASN A 517 -5.07 52.64 30.47
CA ASN A 517 -6.20 51.79 30.84
C ASN A 517 -6.24 50.46 30.06
N LEU A 518 -5.77 50.43 28.81
CA LEU A 518 -5.72 49.22 27.98
C LEU A 518 -4.70 48.19 28.54
N ILE A 519 -3.64 48.65 29.23
CA ILE A 519 -2.65 47.78 29.90
C ILE A 519 -3.28 47.06 31.10
N ILE A 520 -4.20 47.72 31.81
CA ILE A 520 -4.93 47.12 32.94
C ILE A 520 -5.83 45.99 32.43
N GLU A 521 -6.53 46.21 31.31
CA GLU A 521 -7.38 45.20 30.66
C GLU A 521 -6.56 44.03 30.08
N ALA A 522 -5.46 44.31 29.38
CA ALA A 522 -4.53 43.30 28.90
C ALA A 522 -3.98 42.42 30.04
N ASN A 523 -3.63 43.01 31.18
CA ASN A 523 -3.17 42.25 32.35
C ASN A 523 -4.27 41.38 32.97
N ALA A 524 -5.52 41.84 32.98
CA ALA A 524 -6.66 41.02 33.41
C ALA A 524 -6.92 39.83 32.46
N LEU A 525 -6.75 40.01 31.15
CA LEU A 525 -6.84 38.94 30.16
C LEU A 525 -5.67 37.95 30.27
N ARG A 526 -4.43 38.42 30.46
CA ARG A 526 -3.27 37.55 30.75
C ARG A 526 -3.46 36.72 32.02
N ALA A 527 -4.08 37.28 33.06
CA ALA A 527 -4.42 36.52 34.28
C ALA A 527 -5.43 35.39 33.98
N LYS A 528 -6.49 35.68 33.21
CA LYS A 528 -7.49 34.67 32.78
C LYS A 528 -6.88 33.61 31.86
N GLY A 529 -6.06 33.99 30.89
CA GLY A 529 -5.35 33.07 29.99
C GLY A 529 -4.39 32.14 30.75
N LYS A 530 -3.64 32.66 31.72
CA LYS A 530 -2.80 31.85 32.62
C LYS A 530 -3.61 30.86 33.47
N GLN A 531 -4.79 31.24 33.94
CA GLN A 531 -5.68 30.33 34.66
C GLN A 531 -6.22 29.23 33.75
N LYS A 532 -6.67 29.57 32.53
CA LYS A 532 -7.12 28.60 31.52
C LYS A 532 -6.03 27.61 31.09
N ARG A 533 -4.77 28.07 31.02
CA ARG A 533 -3.63 27.20 30.75
C ARG A 533 -3.39 26.17 31.86
N LYS A 534 -3.53 26.56 33.14
CA LYS A 534 -3.48 25.60 34.27
C LYS A 534 -4.58 24.55 34.20
N GLU A 535 -5.82 24.96 33.90
CA GLU A 535 -6.94 24.02 33.71
C GLU A 535 -6.69 23.03 32.54
N ALA A 536 -5.96 23.46 31.51
CA ALA A 536 -5.53 22.59 30.41
C ALA A 536 -4.41 21.62 30.84
N ASP A 537 -3.40 22.10 31.57
CA ASP A 537 -2.31 21.27 32.12
C ASP A 537 -2.85 20.20 33.12
N GLU A 538 -3.88 20.54 33.91
CA GLU A 538 -4.61 19.60 34.76
C GLU A 538 -5.33 18.52 33.94
N ALA A 539 -6.12 18.91 32.93
CA ALA A 539 -6.80 17.97 32.03
C ALA A 539 -5.83 17.06 31.25
N LYS A 540 -4.65 17.57 30.88
CA LYS A 540 -3.56 16.79 30.28
C LYS A 540 -3.00 15.74 31.24
N ASN A 541 -2.76 16.12 32.49
CA ASN A 541 -2.30 15.17 33.53
C ASN A 541 -3.33 14.06 33.79
N GLU A 542 -4.63 14.39 33.82
CA GLU A 542 -5.73 13.42 33.88
C GLU A 542 -5.67 12.42 32.70
N ALA A 543 -5.52 12.94 31.47
CA ALA A 543 -5.41 12.13 30.26
C ALA A 543 -4.13 11.25 30.24
N GLU A 544 -3.00 11.73 30.74
CA GLU A 544 -1.78 10.93 30.89
C GLU A 544 -1.95 9.79 31.90
N VAL A 545 -2.65 10.02 33.02
CA VAL A 545 -2.94 8.98 34.02
C VAL A 545 -3.86 7.90 33.43
N MET A 546 -4.89 8.28 32.68
CA MET A 546 -5.74 7.33 31.96
C MET A 546 -4.99 6.57 30.87
N THR A 547 -4.12 7.25 30.12
CA THR A 547 -3.25 6.62 29.10
C THR A 547 -2.25 5.64 29.72
N LYS A 548 -1.79 5.88 30.95
CA LYS A 548 -0.96 4.93 31.70
C LYS A 548 -1.78 3.71 32.14
N LYS A 549 -3.01 3.88 32.65
CA LYS A 549 -3.90 2.75 32.99
C LYS A 549 -4.15 1.82 31.79
N LEU A 550 -4.48 2.39 30.63
CA LEU A 550 -4.67 1.67 29.36
C LEU A 550 -3.41 0.98 28.79
N LYS A 551 -2.26 1.08 29.45
CA LYS A 551 -1.01 0.37 29.11
C LYS A 551 -0.64 -0.73 30.11
N PHE A 552 -1.40 -0.88 31.20
CA PHE A 552 -1.16 -1.84 32.28
C PHE A 552 -2.36 -2.78 32.54
N GLU A 553 -3.50 -2.52 31.91
CA GLU A 553 -4.54 -3.51 31.57
C GLU A 553 -4.22 -4.12 30.19
#